data_AF-G2FJC7-F1
#
_entry.id   AF-G2FJC7-F1
#
_cell.length_a   1.000
_cell.length_b   1.000
_cell.length_c   1.000
_cell.angle_alpha   90.00
_cell.angle_beta   90.00
_cell.angle_gamma   90.00
#
_symmetry.space_group_name_H-M   'P 1'
#
loop_
_entity.id
_entity.type
_entity.pdbx_description
1 polymer ?
#
loop_
_entity_poly.entity_id
_entity_poly.type
_entity_poly.pdbx_seq_one_letter_code
_entity_poly.pdbx_strand_id
1 'polypeptide(L)'
;MSAKQSVASEETTEITTPTENLIHLDQDSEPQPRARDFNTKISDLEETLQQLQQHLDSSNHDFSEALNSAESRNQALSSDFTQAFQSLSEDTLKLSAATTEVASKLELSIAEQEGATLTLGKKLTAKIAQLSKKHREESAALRAEQQSQLERIQALNEATEQLAALLESSIDESAAAQQELQQKIDAVSQSSQKRDDVISRRTEEVSKYLSDSLERVAGKLKSSMESMGEKLSQQTSALEQGLKQAGKRLTNHDQQIETLHSVDEEIKQTTSKLGQKTHQLKIATDSLENKSQGLSQAVNQLNSKTGALQERSNQQEQGIASVIQDERHHFKMLGISLILVVLAVAVFSSYQQYRWYQENKLDQRVAQQFDLNAQQQVAMAQQVASLQQQLSAQRAAASAHQQDSEAMAQQVKVLKQKITRLKSELTNMGDSVESLDGRVVAIAPLHQFGSDNTIHGPEWLASQPSNHYAIRLANVANKQQLYKIADRYGHYLKQDLAYLKSGNHYQLIYGSFNNYRAAASAMRRMPSPDYRNRPQVEQLARIQARI
;
A
#
# COMPACT_ATOMS: atom_id res chain seq x y z
N MET A 1 66.30 58.73 42.43
CA MET A 1 66.42 60.20 42.34
C MET A 1 66.71 60.67 43.76
N SER A 2 67.92 61.09 44.13
CA SER A 2 68.71 62.21 43.59
C SER A 2 67.97 63.55 43.72
N ALA A 3 68.49 64.59 44.38
CA ALA A 3 69.73 64.71 45.15
C ALA A 3 69.75 65.97 46.06
N LYS A 4 70.61 65.95 47.09
CA LYS A 4 71.50 67.01 47.63
C LYS A 4 71.02 68.45 47.98
N GLN A 5 71.85 69.03 48.87
CA GLN A 5 72.30 70.44 48.99
C GLN A 5 71.55 71.30 50.04
N SER A 6 72.11 71.87 51.14
CA SER A 6 73.48 72.20 51.66
C SER A 6 73.82 73.70 51.59
N VAL A 7 74.66 74.16 52.55
CA VAL A 7 75.27 75.51 52.75
C VAL A 7 74.35 76.51 53.50
N ALA A 8 74.66 77.18 54.63
CA ALA A 8 75.85 77.47 55.48
C ALA A 8 76.44 78.90 55.39
N SER A 9 77.12 79.32 56.48
CA SER A 9 78.08 80.47 56.62
C SER A 9 77.51 81.90 56.74
N GLU A 10 77.78 82.62 57.85
CA GLU A 10 78.88 83.61 58.13
C GLU A 10 78.41 85.07 57.79
N GLU A 11 78.96 86.20 58.26
CA GLU A 11 80.25 86.53 58.88
C GLU A 11 80.21 87.83 59.75
N THR A 12 81.32 88.14 60.44
CA THR A 12 81.64 89.28 61.34
C THR A 12 81.96 90.65 60.68
N THR A 13 81.92 91.75 61.46
CA THR A 13 82.96 92.83 61.63
C THR A 13 82.38 94.09 62.33
N GLU A 14 83.10 95.16 62.73
CA GLU A 14 84.31 95.39 63.59
C GLU A 14 84.57 96.94 63.67
N ILE A 15 85.57 97.42 64.46
CA ILE A 15 86.29 98.75 64.41
C ILE A 15 85.46 100.00 64.88
N THR A 16 85.94 101.10 65.54
CA THR A 16 87.29 101.73 65.75
C THR A 16 87.33 102.69 66.98
N THR A 17 88.52 102.93 67.57
CA THR A 17 88.94 104.09 68.44
C THR A 17 89.59 105.23 67.58
N PRO A 18 90.11 106.43 68.01
CA PRO A 18 91.30 106.62 68.92
C PRO A 18 91.57 108.02 69.64
N THR A 19 92.69 108.11 70.42
CA THR A 19 93.65 109.28 70.64
C THR A 19 93.22 110.65 71.25
N GLU A 20 94.05 111.51 71.90
CA GLU A 20 95.35 111.43 72.65
C GLU A 20 95.72 112.81 73.32
N ASN A 21 96.85 112.88 74.05
CA ASN A 21 97.62 114.03 74.65
C ASN A 21 97.50 114.18 76.20
N LEU A 22 98.51 113.96 77.08
CA LEU A 22 99.89 114.50 77.24
C LEU A 22 99.92 116.01 77.62
N ILE A 23 100.61 116.51 78.66
CA ILE A 23 102.10 116.59 78.83
C ILE A 23 102.56 117.00 80.29
N HIS A 24 103.76 116.52 80.71
CA HIS A 24 104.78 116.94 81.72
C HIS A 24 104.58 117.08 83.27
N LEU A 25 105.56 116.50 83.99
CA LEU A 25 106.17 116.96 85.25
C LEU A 25 107.54 117.62 84.97
N ASP A 26 108.03 118.47 85.89
CA ASP A 26 109.45 118.72 86.29
C ASP A 26 109.48 119.88 87.34
N GLN A 27 110.59 120.32 87.94
CA GLN A 27 111.57 119.73 88.88
C GLN A 27 112.49 120.88 89.42
N ASP A 28 112.82 120.88 90.72
CA ASP A 28 113.97 121.50 91.44
C ASP A 28 114.45 122.98 91.31
N SER A 29 114.67 123.63 92.48
CA SER A 29 115.86 124.47 92.90
C SER A 29 115.59 125.82 93.62
N GLU A 30 116.53 126.19 94.53
CA GLU A 30 116.60 127.36 95.46
C GLU A 30 116.78 128.77 94.79
N PRO A 31 116.84 129.95 95.50
CA PRO A 31 116.91 130.25 96.95
C PRO A 31 116.05 131.45 97.49
N GLN A 32 116.28 131.83 98.76
CA GLN A 32 115.77 133.04 99.47
C GLN A 32 116.23 134.40 98.82
N PRO A 33 115.67 135.61 99.16
CA PRO A 33 114.92 135.96 100.39
C PRO A 33 113.68 136.92 100.31
N ARG A 34 112.75 136.68 101.25
CA ARG A 34 111.97 137.65 102.09
C ARG A 34 111.10 138.77 101.47
N ALA A 35 109.81 138.64 101.80
CA ALA A 35 108.95 139.69 102.39
C ALA A 35 108.20 140.70 101.51
N ARG A 36 107.76 140.30 100.30
CA ARG A 36 106.65 140.98 99.58
C ARG A 36 105.56 140.03 99.03
N ASP A 37 105.63 138.77 99.45
CA ASP A 37 105.00 137.61 98.79
C ASP A 37 103.62 137.20 99.37
N PHE A 38 103.12 137.89 100.40
CA PHE A 38 101.88 137.50 101.08
C PHE A 38 100.60 138.08 100.45
N ASN A 39 100.61 139.33 100.00
CA ASN A 39 99.37 139.97 99.50
C ASN A 39 98.94 139.45 98.13
N THR A 40 99.88 139.15 97.23
CA THR A 40 99.56 138.61 95.89
C THR A 40 98.92 137.23 96.01
N LYS A 41 99.49 136.35 96.85
CA LYS A 41 98.96 135.00 97.10
C LYS A 41 97.57 134.97 97.73
N ILE A 42 97.17 136.00 98.48
CA ILE A 42 95.80 136.13 98.99
C ILE A 42 94.85 136.51 97.85
N SER A 43 95.23 137.43 96.98
CA SER A 43 94.42 137.83 95.81
C SER A 43 94.23 136.66 94.83
N ASP A 44 95.29 135.91 94.54
CA ASP A 44 95.23 134.72 93.68
C ASP A 44 94.34 133.62 94.32
N LEU A 45 94.37 133.47 95.65
CA LEU A 45 93.49 132.55 96.39
C LEU A 45 92.01 132.97 96.33
N GLU A 46 91.70 134.27 96.42
CA GLU A 46 90.32 134.77 96.29
C GLU A 46 89.78 134.58 94.86
N GLU A 47 90.60 134.85 93.83
CA GLU A 47 90.21 134.59 92.43
C GLU A 47 90.03 133.10 92.16
N THR A 48 90.93 132.25 92.67
CA THR A 48 90.79 130.79 92.56
C THR A 48 89.56 130.28 93.31
N LEU A 49 89.21 130.87 94.47
CA LEU A 49 87.98 130.54 95.20
C LEU A 49 86.72 130.93 94.43
N GLN A 50 86.69 132.11 93.79
CA GLN A 50 85.58 132.51 92.92
C GLN A 50 85.44 131.60 91.71
N GLN A 51 86.55 131.26 91.03
CA GLN A 51 86.53 130.32 89.91
C GLN A 51 86.07 128.92 90.36
N LEU A 52 86.54 128.43 91.51
CA LEU A 52 86.11 127.16 92.07
C LEU A 52 84.61 127.16 92.42
N GLN A 53 84.10 128.25 92.99
CA GLN A 53 82.69 128.40 93.35
C GLN A 53 81.80 128.48 92.09
N GLN A 54 82.20 129.25 91.07
CA GLN A 54 81.51 129.31 89.79
C GLN A 54 81.54 127.96 89.05
N HIS A 55 82.65 127.21 89.13
CA HIS A 55 82.76 125.87 88.55
C HIS A 55 81.94 124.82 89.33
N LEU A 56 81.79 124.99 90.64
CA LEU A 56 80.87 124.22 91.49
C LEU A 56 79.41 124.48 91.11
N ASP A 57 79.02 125.75 90.97
CA ASP A 57 77.65 126.13 90.59
C ASP A 57 77.32 125.63 89.17
N SER A 58 78.24 125.75 88.21
CA SER A 58 78.09 125.18 86.86
C SER A 58 77.97 123.65 86.90
N SER A 59 78.88 122.97 87.61
CA SER A 59 78.87 121.50 87.72
C SER A 59 77.60 120.98 88.40
N ASN A 60 77.09 121.70 89.40
CA ASN A 60 75.85 121.36 90.11
C ASN A 60 74.59 121.65 89.25
N HIS A 61 74.65 122.65 88.36
CA HIS A 61 73.63 122.90 87.34
C HIS A 61 73.61 121.79 86.29
N ASP A 62 74.76 121.47 85.69
CA ASP A 62 74.92 120.41 84.69
C ASP A 62 74.50 119.04 85.27
N PHE A 63 74.86 118.75 86.53
CA PHE A 63 74.42 117.55 87.24
C PHE A 63 72.90 117.52 87.45
N SER A 64 72.28 118.65 87.81
CA SER A 64 70.82 118.75 87.96
C SER A 64 70.10 118.58 86.62
N GLU A 65 70.63 119.13 85.54
CA GLU A 65 70.06 118.98 84.19
C GLU A 65 70.22 117.54 83.68
N ALA A 66 71.37 116.91 83.92
CA ALA A 66 71.59 115.49 83.67
C ALA A 66 70.66 114.58 84.50
N LEU A 67 70.40 114.93 85.77
CA LEU A 67 69.48 114.20 86.64
C LEU A 67 68.03 114.31 86.14
N ASN A 68 67.57 115.52 85.79
CA ASN A 68 66.24 115.76 85.23
C ASN A 68 66.06 115.07 83.86
N SER A 69 67.11 115.03 83.04
CA SER A 69 67.15 114.30 81.77
C SER A 69 67.10 112.79 81.97
N ALA A 70 67.82 112.26 82.97
CA ALA A 70 67.77 110.85 83.35
C ALA A 70 66.40 110.46 83.92
N GLU A 71 65.78 111.30 84.74
CA GLU A 71 64.44 111.07 85.27
C GLU A 71 63.38 111.10 84.15
N SER A 72 63.45 112.08 83.23
CA SER A 72 62.58 112.14 82.05
C SER A 72 62.72 110.91 81.15
N ARG A 73 63.97 110.43 80.93
CA ARG A 73 64.23 109.18 80.21
C ARG A 73 63.69 107.95 80.93
N ASN A 74 63.76 107.91 82.26
CA ASN A 74 63.24 106.81 83.06
C ASN A 74 61.69 106.77 83.03
N GLN A 75 61.04 107.94 83.09
CA GLN A 75 59.60 108.06 82.91
C GLN A 75 59.16 107.63 81.49
N ALA A 76 59.89 108.03 80.45
CA ALA A 76 59.64 107.59 79.07
C ALA A 76 59.82 106.06 78.93
N LEU A 77 60.92 105.49 79.43
CA LEU A 77 61.14 104.03 79.44
C LEU A 77 60.04 103.26 80.19
N SER A 78 59.54 103.81 81.31
CA SER A 78 58.43 103.20 82.06
C SER A 78 57.11 103.24 81.28
N SER A 79 56.85 104.34 80.54
CA SER A 79 55.72 104.46 79.64
C SER A 79 55.82 103.47 78.48
N ASP A 80 56.95 103.43 77.77
CA ASP A 80 57.19 102.53 76.65
C ASP A 80 57.09 101.05 77.06
N PHE A 81 57.65 100.71 78.22
CA PHE A 81 57.53 99.35 78.79
C PHE A 81 56.08 98.99 79.11
N THR A 82 55.31 99.92 79.68
CA THR A 82 53.89 99.71 79.99
C THR A 82 53.07 99.53 78.71
N GLN A 83 53.32 100.35 77.69
CA GLN A 83 52.63 100.27 76.40
C GLN A 83 52.99 99.00 75.62
N ALA A 84 54.26 98.57 75.66
CA ALA A 84 54.70 97.30 75.09
C ALA A 84 54.08 96.09 75.82
N PHE A 85 53.94 96.14 77.14
CA PHE A 85 53.30 95.06 77.91
C PHE A 85 51.79 94.99 77.64
N GLN A 86 51.13 96.14 77.45
CA GLN A 86 49.72 96.19 77.04
C GLN A 86 49.53 95.65 75.62
N SER A 87 50.35 96.02 74.64
CA SER A 87 50.25 95.48 73.28
C SER A 87 50.49 93.97 73.24
N LEU A 88 51.50 93.47 73.97
CA LEU A 88 51.78 92.04 74.09
C LEU A 88 50.62 91.26 74.73
N SER A 89 49.95 91.85 75.73
CA SER A 89 48.74 91.29 76.36
C SER A 89 47.55 91.27 75.40
N GLU A 90 47.35 92.33 74.62
CA GLU A 90 46.27 92.40 73.63
C GLU A 90 46.50 91.42 72.46
N ASP A 91 47.74 91.28 72.00
CA ASP A 91 48.09 90.35 70.92
C ASP A 91 48.08 88.89 71.37
N THR A 92 48.44 88.58 72.61
CA THR A 92 48.24 87.23 73.18
C THR A 92 46.75 86.90 73.35
N LEU A 93 45.92 87.87 73.74
CA LEU A 93 44.46 87.69 73.75
C LEU A 93 43.91 87.44 72.34
N LYS A 94 44.28 88.23 71.33
CA LYS A 94 43.89 88.01 69.92
C LYS A 94 44.34 86.66 69.40
N LEU A 95 45.59 86.26 69.69
CA LEU A 95 46.12 84.95 69.31
C LEU A 95 45.36 83.80 69.98
N SER A 96 45.00 83.95 71.26
CA SER A 96 44.19 82.95 71.97
C SER A 96 42.80 82.80 71.33
N ALA A 97 42.13 83.91 71.03
CA ALA A 97 40.82 83.91 70.38
C ALA A 97 40.87 83.30 68.97
N ALA A 98 41.84 83.67 68.15
CA ALA A 98 42.05 83.09 66.82
C ALA A 98 42.36 81.58 66.90
N THR A 99 43.14 81.14 67.89
CA THR A 99 43.44 79.72 68.11
C THR A 99 42.18 78.94 68.51
N THR A 100 41.33 79.50 69.38
CA THR A 100 40.04 78.90 69.75
C THR A 100 39.07 78.84 68.56
N GLU A 101 39.03 79.89 67.73
CA GLU A 101 38.19 79.90 66.52
C GLU A 101 38.63 78.82 65.53
N VAL A 102 39.94 78.71 65.25
CA VAL A 102 40.51 77.67 64.39
C VAL A 102 40.23 76.27 64.95
N ALA A 103 40.38 76.05 66.26
CA ALA A 103 40.05 74.77 66.90
C ALA A 103 38.56 74.40 66.69
N SER A 104 37.64 75.34 66.93
CA SER A 104 36.20 75.10 66.75
C SER A 104 35.81 74.78 65.29
N LYS A 105 36.46 75.44 64.33
CA LYS A 105 36.29 75.16 62.89
C LYS A 105 36.86 73.80 62.50
N LEU A 106 37.95 73.37 63.14
CA LEU A 106 38.54 72.05 62.93
C LEU A 106 37.62 70.94 63.46
N GLU A 107 37.10 71.09 64.68
CA GLU A 107 36.16 70.13 65.29
C GLU A 107 34.87 69.99 64.47
N LEU A 108 34.30 71.11 64.00
CA LEU A 108 33.11 71.10 63.14
C LEU A 108 33.38 70.36 61.82
N SER A 109 34.52 70.65 61.17
CA SER A 109 34.92 70.00 59.91
C SER A 109 35.16 68.50 60.09
N ILE A 110 35.77 68.07 61.20
CA ILE A 110 35.96 66.66 61.55
C ILE A 110 34.59 65.98 61.74
N ALA A 111 33.67 66.59 62.49
CA ALA A 111 32.34 66.03 62.72
C ALA A 111 31.50 65.90 61.42
N GLU A 112 31.58 66.88 60.51
CA GLU A 112 30.95 66.79 59.19
C GLU A 112 31.57 65.66 58.34
N GLN A 113 32.90 65.51 58.39
CA GLN A 113 33.62 64.50 57.62
C GLN A 113 33.39 63.06 58.15
N GLU A 114 33.25 62.90 59.47
CA GLU A 114 32.78 61.67 60.11
C GLU A 114 31.33 61.35 59.75
N GLY A 115 30.43 62.34 59.78
CA GLY A 115 29.03 62.18 59.34
C GLY A 115 28.91 61.74 57.87
N ALA A 116 29.72 62.34 56.99
CA ALA A 116 29.80 61.99 55.58
C ALA A 116 30.34 60.57 55.35
N THR A 117 31.44 60.20 56.02
CA THR A 117 32.04 58.86 55.90
C THR A 117 31.14 57.76 56.49
N LEU A 118 30.48 58.01 57.63
CA LEU A 118 29.48 57.09 58.20
C LEU A 118 28.30 56.88 57.24
N THR A 119 27.83 57.94 56.59
CA THR A 119 26.74 57.88 55.61
C THR A 119 27.15 57.15 54.33
N LEU A 120 28.38 57.37 53.86
CA LEU A 120 28.97 56.63 52.74
C LEU A 120 29.10 55.14 53.08
N GLY A 121 29.61 54.81 54.27
CA GLY A 121 29.73 53.44 54.77
C GLY A 121 28.39 52.72 54.81
N LYS A 122 27.35 53.35 55.39
CA LYS A 122 25.98 52.80 55.41
C LYS A 122 25.44 52.54 54.00
N LYS A 123 25.64 53.46 53.05
CA LYS A 123 25.26 53.26 51.63
C LYS A 123 26.04 52.12 50.97
N LEU A 124 27.34 52.00 51.25
CA LEU A 124 28.19 50.93 50.72
C LEU A 124 27.73 49.55 51.24
N THR A 125 27.53 49.42 52.56
CA THR A 125 27.05 48.19 53.20
C THR A 125 25.68 47.77 52.66
N ALA A 126 24.74 48.71 52.51
CA ALA A 126 23.43 48.43 51.92
C ALA A 126 23.55 47.93 50.47
N LYS A 127 24.42 48.53 49.66
CA LYS A 127 24.65 48.12 48.27
C LYS A 127 25.35 46.76 48.16
N ILE A 128 26.30 46.46 49.05
CA ILE A 128 26.96 45.15 49.16
C ILE A 128 25.95 44.08 49.59
N ALA A 129 25.06 44.37 50.54
CA ALA A 129 24.00 43.46 50.94
C ALA A 129 23.00 43.18 49.80
N GLN A 130 22.61 44.21 49.04
CA GLN A 130 21.74 44.09 47.88
C GLN A 130 22.38 43.26 46.75
N LEU A 131 23.66 43.51 46.44
CA LEU A 131 24.42 42.71 45.47
C LEU A 131 24.58 41.25 45.92
N SER A 132 24.86 41.02 47.20
CA SER A 132 24.97 39.69 47.78
C SER A 132 23.64 38.93 47.72
N LYS A 133 22.51 39.62 47.96
CA LYS A 133 21.17 39.04 47.81
C LYS A 133 20.89 38.66 46.34
N LYS A 134 21.08 39.60 45.40
CA LYS A 134 20.89 39.35 43.97
C LYS A 134 21.75 38.18 43.47
N HIS A 135 23.02 38.13 43.88
CA HIS A 135 23.93 37.05 43.49
C HIS A 135 23.50 35.68 44.05
N ARG A 136 22.94 35.62 45.27
CA ARG A 136 22.35 34.37 45.82
C ARG A 136 21.10 33.95 45.04
N GLU A 137 20.24 34.90 44.66
CA GLU A 137 19.03 34.63 43.87
C GLU A 137 19.39 34.12 42.47
N GLU A 138 20.33 34.76 41.77
CA GLU A 138 20.86 34.31 40.48
C GLU A 138 21.54 32.93 40.58
N SER A 139 22.33 32.70 41.65
CA SER A 139 22.97 31.40 41.91
C SER A 139 21.99 30.29 42.29
N ALA A 140 20.82 30.62 42.84
CA ALA A 140 19.77 29.65 43.14
C ALA A 140 18.98 29.31 41.86
N ALA A 141 18.65 30.30 41.05
CA ALA A 141 18.01 30.11 39.75
C ALA A 141 18.87 29.25 38.81
N LEU A 142 20.17 29.54 38.71
CA LEU A 142 21.10 28.76 37.89
C LEU A 142 21.18 27.28 38.32
N ARG A 143 21.18 26.99 39.62
CA ARG A 143 21.16 25.60 40.13
C ARG A 143 19.84 24.90 39.81
N ALA A 144 18.71 25.58 39.96
CA ALA A 144 17.41 25.03 39.60
C ALA A 144 17.30 24.71 38.10
N GLU A 145 17.85 25.58 37.24
CA GLU A 145 17.90 25.34 35.80
C GLU A 145 18.84 24.18 35.43
N GLN A 146 20.03 24.10 36.04
CA GLN A 146 20.95 22.96 35.88
C GLN A 146 20.30 21.64 36.30
N GLN A 147 19.55 21.64 37.40
CA GLN A 147 18.87 20.44 37.88
C GLN A 147 17.71 20.03 36.95
N SER A 148 16.93 20.99 36.44
CA SER A 148 15.91 20.72 35.42
C SER A 148 16.49 20.21 34.09
N GLN A 149 17.68 20.66 33.69
CA GLN A 149 18.38 20.09 32.53
C GLN A 149 18.86 18.65 32.80
N LEU A 150 19.32 18.35 34.01
CA LEU A 150 19.69 16.99 34.42
C LEU A 150 18.50 16.02 34.38
N GLU A 151 17.36 16.44 34.93
CA GLU A 151 16.09 15.68 34.88
C GLU A 151 15.64 15.45 33.43
N ARG A 152 15.76 16.46 32.55
CA ARG A 152 15.50 16.30 31.11
C ARG A 152 16.44 15.31 30.43
N ILE A 153 17.73 15.32 30.76
CA ILE A 153 18.70 14.38 30.20
C ILE A 153 18.36 12.95 30.63
N GLN A 154 18.01 12.75 31.91
CA GLN A 154 17.59 11.43 32.42
C GLN A 154 16.32 10.94 31.73
N ALA A 155 15.27 11.76 31.63
CA ALA A 155 14.03 11.41 30.93
C ALA A 155 14.25 11.13 29.43
N LEU A 156 15.19 11.82 28.78
CA LEU A 156 15.56 11.55 27.38
C LEU A 156 16.26 10.19 27.23
N ASN A 157 17.11 9.84 28.20
CA ASN A 157 17.85 8.58 28.23
C ASN A 157 16.91 7.39 28.46
N GLU A 158 15.99 7.50 29.44
CA GLU A 158 14.92 6.51 29.69
C GLU A 158 14.02 6.32 28.44
N ALA A 159 13.64 7.41 27.77
CA ALA A 159 12.86 7.33 26.53
C ALA A 159 13.63 6.67 25.38
N THR A 160 14.95 6.83 25.33
CA THR A 160 15.81 6.16 24.33
C THR A 160 15.97 4.67 24.63
N GLU A 161 16.09 4.27 25.90
CA GLU A 161 16.11 2.85 26.30
C GLU A 161 14.76 2.18 26.01
N GLN A 162 13.63 2.84 26.29
CA GLN A 162 12.29 2.34 25.93
C GLN A 162 12.11 2.19 24.41
N LEU A 163 12.61 3.15 23.63
CA LEU A 163 12.58 3.08 22.16
C LEU A 163 13.43 1.90 21.64
N ALA A 164 14.62 1.68 22.22
CA ALA A 164 15.49 0.56 21.87
C ALA A 164 14.83 -0.79 22.16
N ALA A 165 14.22 -0.95 23.34
CA ALA A 165 13.49 -2.17 23.72
C ALA A 165 12.28 -2.44 22.80
N LEU A 166 11.54 -1.39 22.41
CA LEU A 166 10.43 -1.51 21.44
C LEU A 166 10.93 -1.88 20.03
N LEU A 167 12.07 -1.34 19.60
CA LEU A 167 12.71 -1.69 18.33
C LEU A 167 13.17 -3.16 18.32
N GLU A 168 13.81 -3.62 19.39
CA GLU A 168 14.28 -5.01 19.52
C GLU A 168 13.10 -5.99 19.55
N SER A 169 12.06 -5.71 20.35
CA SER A 169 10.81 -6.49 20.34
C SER A 169 10.14 -6.54 18.96
N SER A 170 10.16 -5.44 18.20
CA SER A 170 9.59 -5.37 16.84
C SER A 170 10.43 -6.14 15.81
N ILE A 171 11.76 -6.18 16.00
CA ILE A 171 12.67 -7.00 15.19
C ILE A 171 12.42 -8.49 15.44
N ASP A 172 12.26 -8.90 16.70
CA ASP A 172 11.96 -10.29 17.08
C ASP A 172 10.59 -10.75 16.57
N GLU A 173 9.54 -9.93 16.71
CA GLU A 173 8.21 -10.22 16.13
C GLU A 173 8.27 -10.34 14.60
N SER A 174 9.03 -9.47 13.93
CA SER A 174 9.23 -9.52 12.48
C SER A 174 9.99 -10.78 12.05
N ALA A 175 11.03 -11.18 12.80
CA ALA A 175 11.78 -12.42 12.54
C ALA A 175 10.91 -13.66 12.73
N ALA A 176 10.09 -13.72 13.78
CA ALA A 176 9.13 -14.80 14.01
C ALA A 176 8.08 -14.88 12.89
N ALA A 177 7.54 -13.74 12.45
CA ALA A 177 6.59 -13.68 11.34
C ALA A 177 7.20 -14.12 10.00
N GLN A 178 8.48 -13.79 9.74
CA GLN A 178 9.22 -14.28 8.58
C GLN A 178 9.43 -15.80 8.64
N GLN A 179 9.76 -16.35 9.81
CA GLN A 179 9.91 -17.79 10.00
C GLN A 179 8.59 -18.54 9.80
N GLU A 180 7.47 -18.01 10.30
CA GLU A 180 6.14 -18.58 10.09
C GLU A 180 5.73 -18.54 8.59
N LEU A 181 6.05 -17.46 7.88
CA LEU A 181 5.84 -17.35 6.44
C LEU A 181 6.68 -18.38 5.67
N GLN A 182 7.94 -18.59 6.04
CA GLN A 182 8.79 -19.61 5.41
C GLN A 182 8.23 -21.02 5.62
N GLN A 183 7.82 -21.37 6.85
CA GLN A 183 7.18 -22.66 7.14
C GLN A 183 5.90 -22.87 6.32
N LYS A 184 5.11 -21.81 6.12
CA LYS A 184 3.90 -21.86 5.27
C LYS A 184 4.24 -22.03 3.78
N ILE A 185 5.30 -21.39 3.29
CA ILE A 185 5.80 -21.56 1.92
C ILE A 185 6.25 -23.02 1.72
N ASP A 186 7.03 -23.58 2.65
CA ASP A 186 7.52 -24.95 2.58
C ASP A 186 6.37 -25.97 2.62
N ALA A 187 5.36 -25.74 3.47
CA ALA A 187 4.16 -26.56 3.55
C ALA A 187 3.32 -26.51 2.26
N VAL A 188 3.18 -25.32 1.64
CA VAL A 188 2.50 -25.16 0.34
C VAL A 188 3.28 -25.85 -0.78
N SER A 189 4.61 -25.76 -0.77
CA SER A 189 5.49 -26.43 -1.73
C SER A 189 5.34 -27.96 -1.65
N GLN A 190 5.43 -28.54 -0.45
CA GLN A 190 5.19 -29.97 -0.22
C GLN A 190 3.76 -30.41 -0.60
N SER A 191 2.76 -29.57 -0.32
CA SER A 191 1.36 -29.82 -0.70
C SER A 191 1.19 -29.84 -2.22
N SER A 192 1.84 -28.93 -2.95
CA SER A 192 1.83 -28.95 -4.42
C SER A 192 2.53 -30.19 -4.96
N GLN A 193 3.73 -30.51 -4.48
CA GLN A 193 4.45 -31.69 -4.93
C GLN A 193 3.65 -32.99 -4.73
N LYS A 194 2.98 -33.15 -3.57
CA LYS A 194 2.06 -34.28 -3.33
C LYS A 194 0.86 -34.30 -4.28
N ARG A 195 0.30 -33.13 -4.61
CA ARG A 195 -0.80 -33.00 -5.58
C ARG A 195 -0.33 -33.37 -6.98
N ASP A 196 0.86 -32.92 -7.38
CA ASP A 196 1.43 -33.17 -8.71
C ASP A 196 1.77 -34.66 -8.87
N ASP A 197 2.31 -35.32 -7.83
CA ASP A 197 2.47 -36.78 -7.76
C ASP A 197 1.14 -37.53 -7.93
N VAL A 198 0.08 -37.08 -7.24
CA VAL A 198 -1.26 -37.69 -7.33
C VAL A 198 -1.88 -37.49 -8.72
N ILE A 199 -1.72 -36.31 -9.32
CA ILE A 199 -2.16 -36.03 -10.69
C ILE A 199 -1.41 -36.92 -11.68
N SER A 200 -0.08 -37.08 -11.52
CA SER A 200 0.74 -37.91 -12.40
C SER A 200 0.30 -39.38 -12.34
N ARG A 201 0.22 -39.98 -11.14
CA ARG A 201 -0.29 -41.36 -10.97
C ARG A 201 -1.69 -41.55 -11.53
N ARG A 202 -2.60 -40.60 -11.27
CA ARG A 202 -3.98 -40.69 -11.77
C ARG A 202 -4.05 -40.53 -13.30
N THR A 203 -3.13 -39.79 -13.90
CA THR A 203 -2.98 -39.68 -15.35
C THR A 203 -2.47 -41.00 -15.95
N GLU A 204 -1.50 -41.66 -15.31
CA GLU A 204 -1.04 -43.00 -15.68
C GLU A 204 -2.16 -44.06 -15.54
N GLU A 205 -2.88 -44.06 -14.42
CA GLU A 205 -4.03 -44.97 -14.19
C GLU A 205 -5.13 -44.78 -15.25
N VAL A 206 -5.50 -43.53 -15.54
CA VAL A 206 -6.53 -43.21 -16.55
C VAL A 206 -6.04 -43.57 -17.95
N SER A 207 -4.78 -43.28 -18.29
CA SER A 207 -4.17 -43.64 -19.58
C SER A 207 -4.15 -45.16 -19.78
N LYS A 208 -3.71 -45.90 -18.76
CA LYS A 208 -3.73 -47.37 -18.76
C LYS A 208 -5.16 -47.92 -18.89
N TYR A 209 -6.11 -47.42 -18.10
CA TYR A 209 -7.50 -47.85 -18.18
C TYR A 209 -8.11 -47.60 -19.57
N LEU A 210 -7.83 -46.45 -20.18
CA LEU A 210 -8.22 -46.13 -21.55
C LEU A 210 -7.59 -47.09 -22.56
N SER A 211 -6.29 -47.38 -22.45
CA SER A 211 -5.60 -48.36 -23.29
C SER A 211 -6.22 -49.75 -23.17
N ASP A 212 -6.36 -50.27 -21.95
CA ASP A 212 -6.96 -51.58 -21.66
C ASP A 212 -8.44 -51.66 -22.13
N SER A 213 -9.15 -50.53 -22.13
CA SER A 213 -10.53 -50.43 -22.61
C SER A 213 -10.60 -50.42 -24.13
N LEU A 214 -9.75 -49.63 -24.80
CA LEU A 214 -9.63 -49.58 -26.25
C LEU A 214 -9.21 -50.93 -26.83
N GLU A 215 -8.25 -51.63 -26.20
CA GLU A 215 -7.83 -52.97 -26.61
C GLU A 215 -8.98 -53.98 -26.48
N ARG A 216 -9.74 -53.94 -25.38
CA ARG A 216 -10.93 -54.80 -25.21
C ARG A 216 -12.05 -54.48 -26.22
N VAL A 217 -12.25 -53.22 -26.58
CA VAL A 217 -13.21 -52.82 -27.62
C VAL A 217 -12.73 -53.28 -29.01
N ALA A 218 -11.46 -53.09 -29.34
CA ALA A 218 -10.86 -53.53 -30.59
C ALA A 218 -10.93 -55.06 -30.74
N GLY A 219 -10.64 -55.81 -29.68
CA GLY A 219 -10.79 -57.27 -29.64
C GLY A 219 -12.22 -57.72 -29.88
N LYS A 220 -13.20 -57.13 -29.17
CA LYS A 220 -14.63 -57.42 -29.38
C LYS A 220 -15.10 -57.08 -30.80
N LEU A 221 -14.67 -55.94 -31.35
CA LEU A 221 -14.99 -55.53 -32.71
C LEU A 221 -14.43 -56.52 -33.72
N LYS A 222 -13.16 -56.93 -33.57
CA LYS A 222 -12.52 -57.95 -34.41
C LYS A 222 -13.30 -59.26 -34.40
N SER A 223 -13.60 -59.83 -33.23
CA SER A 223 -14.38 -61.08 -33.13
C SER A 223 -15.81 -60.94 -33.69
N SER A 224 -16.43 -59.76 -33.54
CA SER A 224 -17.73 -59.48 -34.16
C SER A 224 -17.65 -59.41 -35.68
N MET A 225 -16.58 -58.85 -36.25
CA MET A 225 -16.36 -58.80 -37.70
C MET A 225 -16.05 -60.19 -38.27
N GLU A 226 -15.25 -60.99 -37.57
CA GLU A 226 -14.97 -62.40 -37.92
C GLU A 226 -16.26 -63.22 -37.94
N SER A 227 -17.08 -63.15 -36.88
CA SER A 227 -18.39 -63.83 -36.82
C SER A 227 -19.38 -63.34 -37.88
N MET A 228 -19.35 -62.05 -38.23
CA MET A 228 -20.18 -61.49 -39.30
C MET A 228 -19.72 -61.98 -40.68
N GLY A 229 -18.41 -62.04 -40.92
CA GLY A 229 -17.83 -62.59 -42.15
C GLY A 229 -18.16 -64.07 -42.32
N GLU A 230 -18.11 -64.85 -41.24
CA GLU A 230 -18.51 -66.26 -41.26
C GLU A 230 -20.00 -66.42 -41.58
N LYS A 231 -20.89 -65.65 -40.94
CA LYS A 231 -22.33 -65.66 -41.24
C LYS A 231 -22.63 -65.26 -42.68
N LEU A 232 -21.96 -64.23 -43.22
CA LEU A 232 -22.11 -63.80 -44.61
C LEU A 232 -21.61 -64.88 -45.59
N SER A 233 -20.50 -65.55 -45.27
CA SER A 233 -20.00 -66.69 -46.05
C SER A 233 -20.99 -67.87 -46.06
N GLN A 234 -21.56 -68.22 -44.90
CA GLN A 234 -22.60 -69.24 -44.78
C GLN A 234 -23.88 -68.87 -45.55
N GLN A 235 -24.34 -67.61 -45.47
CA GLN A 235 -25.49 -67.11 -46.24
C GLN A 235 -25.24 -67.14 -47.75
N THR A 236 -24.04 -66.74 -48.18
CA THR A 236 -23.63 -66.78 -49.60
C THR A 236 -23.60 -68.22 -50.13
N SER A 237 -23.04 -69.14 -49.35
CA SER A 237 -23.03 -70.58 -49.67
C SER A 237 -24.44 -71.17 -49.77
N ALA A 238 -25.34 -70.79 -48.86
CA ALA A 238 -26.74 -71.22 -48.88
C ALA A 238 -27.51 -70.67 -50.09
N LEU A 239 -27.27 -69.40 -50.46
CA LEU A 239 -27.83 -68.78 -51.67
C LEU A 239 -27.33 -69.48 -52.94
N GLU A 240 -26.04 -69.81 -53.03
CA GLU A 240 -25.48 -70.53 -54.18
C GLU A 240 -26.08 -71.94 -54.33
N GLN A 241 -26.27 -72.66 -53.21
CA GLN A 241 -26.98 -73.94 -53.22
C GLN A 241 -28.45 -73.79 -53.63
N GLY A 242 -29.13 -72.75 -53.15
CA GLY A 242 -30.50 -72.41 -53.55
C GLY A 242 -30.62 -72.12 -55.05
N LEU A 243 -29.69 -71.35 -55.61
CA LEU A 243 -29.58 -71.08 -57.05
C LEU A 243 -29.34 -72.35 -57.87
N LYS A 244 -28.42 -73.23 -57.42
CA LYS A 244 -28.18 -74.53 -58.07
C LYS A 244 -29.42 -75.43 -58.05
N GLN A 245 -30.21 -75.41 -56.96
CA GLN A 245 -31.48 -76.14 -56.90
C GLN A 245 -32.57 -75.51 -57.78
N ALA A 246 -32.68 -74.17 -57.80
CA ALA A 246 -33.61 -73.46 -58.67
C ALA A 246 -33.33 -73.73 -60.15
N GLY A 247 -32.05 -73.70 -60.57
CA GLY A 247 -31.64 -74.07 -61.93
C GLY A 247 -32.07 -75.48 -62.32
N LYS A 248 -31.83 -76.49 -61.45
CA LYS A 248 -32.31 -77.87 -61.69
C LYS A 248 -33.83 -77.97 -61.82
N ARG A 249 -34.59 -77.17 -61.06
CA ARG A 249 -36.06 -77.12 -61.18
C ARG A 249 -36.50 -76.48 -62.50
N LEU A 250 -35.80 -75.45 -62.96
CA LEU A 250 -36.06 -74.80 -64.25
C LEU A 250 -35.87 -75.80 -65.40
N THR A 251 -34.74 -76.51 -65.46
CA THR A 251 -34.48 -77.53 -66.48
C THR A 251 -35.53 -78.65 -66.49
N ASN A 252 -36.05 -79.03 -65.32
CA ASN A 252 -37.11 -80.04 -65.21
C ASN A 252 -38.47 -79.48 -65.69
N HIS A 253 -38.76 -78.19 -65.45
CA HIS A 253 -39.92 -77.53 -66.04
C HIS A 253 -39.80 -77.40 -67.57
N ASP A 254 -38.61 -77.12 -68.12
CA ASP A 254 -38.38 -77.07 -69.56
C ASP A 254 -38.66 -78.44 -70.22
N GLN A 255 -38.20 -79.53 -69.60
CA GLN A 255 -38.55 -80.91 -70.01
C GLN A 255 -40.06 -81.20 -69.91
N GLN A 256 -40.74 -80.67 -68.89
CA GLN A 256 -42.21 -80.77 -68.79
C GLN A 256 -42.92 -79.98 -69.90
N ILE A 257 -42.42 -78.81 -70.28
CA ILE A 257 -42.96 -78.03 -71.41
C ILE A 257 -42.77 -78.78 -72.74
N GLU A 258 -41.60 -79.40 -72.95
CA GLU A 258 -41.33 -80.21 -74.15
C GLU A 258 -42.26 -81.42 -74.26
N THR A 259 -42.50 -82.14 -73.14
CA THR A 259 -43.47 -83.24 -73.11
C THR A 259 -44.91 -82.78 -73.31
N LEU A 260 -45.32 -81.63 -72.77
CA LEU A 260 -46.63 -81.03 -73.04
C LEU A 260 -46.80 -80.65 -74.53
N HIS A 261 -45.75 -80.15 -75.18
CA HIS A 261 -45.78 -79.82 -76.61
C HIS A 261 -45.92 -81.10 -77.48
N SER A 262 -45.31 -82.21 -77.08
CA SER A 262 -45.52 -83.52 -77.71
C SER A 262 -46.98 -83.98 -77.61
N VAL A 263 -47.59 -83.85 -76.43
CA VAL A 263 -49.00 -84.19 -76.19
C VAL A 263 -49.95 -83.31 -77.00
N ASP A 264 -49.68 -82.01 -77.14
CA ASP A 264 -50.49 -81.12 -77.98
C ASP A 264 -50.47 -81.51 -79.47
N GLU A 265 -49.33 -81.95 -80.00
CA GLU A 265 -49.23 -82.46 -81.37
C GLU A 265 -49.97 -83.81 -81.56
N GLU A 266 -49.93 -84.72 -80.58
CA GLU A 266 -50.78 -85.93 -80.61
C GLU A 266 -52.28 -85.59 -80.60
N ILE A 267 -52.69 -84.60 -79.81
CA ILE A 267 -54.08 -84.11 -79.75
C ILE A 267 -54.49 -83.48 -81.08
N LYS A 268 -53.63 -82.65 -81.70
CA LYS A 268 -53.88 -82.07 -83.04
C LYS A 268 -54.04 -83.17 -84.11
N GLN A 269 -53.15 -84.16 -84.14
CA GLN A 269 -53.24 -85.27 -85.09
C GLN A 269 -54.52 -86.10 -84.87
N THR A 270 -54.89 -86.35 -83.62
CA THR A 270 -56.11 -87.10 -83.27
C THR A 270 -57.37 -86.33 -83.66
N THR A 271 -57.39 -85.02 -83.40
CA THR A 271 -58.47 -84.10 -83.80
C THR A 271 -58.62 -84.03 -85.31
N SER A 272 -57.51 -83.97 -86.06
CA SER A 272 -57.51 -84.00 -87.53
C SER A 272 -58.08 -85.31 -88.09
N LYS A 273 -57.64 -86.47 -87.57
CA LYS A 273 -58.20 -87.79 -87.91
C LYS A 273 -59.70 -87.90 -87.58
N LEU A 274 -60.14 -87.32 -86.47
CA LEU A 274 -61.55 -87.28 -86.10
C LEU A 274 -62.36 -86.41 -87.06
N GLY A 275 -61.85 -85.22 -87.42
CA GLY A 275 -62.47 -84.34 -88.42
C GLY A 275 -62.62 -85.01 -89.80
N GLN A 276 -61.61 -85.75 -90.25
CA GLN A 276 -61.70 -86.56 -91.47
C GLN A 276 -62.80 -87.63 -91.39
N LYS A 277 -62.88 -88.38 -90.27
CA LYS A 277 -63.94 -89.37 -90.05
C LYS A 277 -65.33 -88.72 -90.02
N THR A 278 -65.49 -87.58 -89.37
CA THR A 278 -66.75 -86.82 -89.36
C THR A 278 -67.15 -86.37 -90.76
N HIS A 279 -66.20 -85.94 -91.59
CA HIS A 279 -66.46 -85.59 -92.99
C HIS A 279 -66.88 -86.81 -93.83
N GLN A 280 -66.22 -87.96 -93.65
CA GLN A 280 -66.62 -89.22 -94.29
C GLN A 280 -68.02 -89.68 -93.84
N LEU A 281 -68.34 -89.57 -92.55
CA LEU A 281 -69.68 -89.84 -92.03
C LEU A 281 -70.72 -88.91 -92.65
N LYS A 282 -70.41 -87.62 -92.82
CA LYS A 282 -71.33 -86.68 -93.48
C LYS A 282 -71.59 -87.11 -94.93
N ILE A 283 -70.56 -87.40 -95.72
CA ILE A 283 -70.71 -87.89 -97.10
C ILE A 283 -71.55 -89.18 -97.14
N ALA A 284 -71.33 -90.10 -96.19
CA ALA A 284 -72.12 -91.33 -96.09
C ALA A 284 -73.60 -91.05 -95.74
N THR A 285 -73.87 -90.10 -94.85
CA THR A 285 -75.23 -89.66 -94.49
C THR A 285 -75.92 -88.98 -95.66
N ASP A 286 -75.27 -88.03 -96.33
CA ASP A 286 -75.79 -87.34 -97.52
C ASP A 286 -76.07 -88.37 -98.65
N SER A 287 -75.24 -89.40 -98.79
CA SER A 287 -75.46 -90.52 -99.72
C SER A 287 -76.65 -91.40 -99.32
N LEU A 288 -76.85 -91.64 -98.02
CA LEU A 288 -77.99 -92.38 -97.49
C LEU A 288 -79.30 -91.60 -97.67
N GLU A 289 -79.29 -90.29 -97.48
CA GLU A 289 -80.42 -89.40 -97.71
C GLU A 289 -80.82 -89.39 -99.19
N ASN A 290 -79.85 -89.22 -100.10
CA ASN A 290 -80.10 -89.32 -101.55
C ASN A 290 -80.67 -90.69 -101.94
N LYS A 291 -80.19 -91.79 -101.36
CA LYS A 291 -80.77 -93.13 -101.56
C LYS A 291 -82.20 -93.22 -101.00
N SER A 292 -82.48 -92.61 -99.85
CA SER A 292 -83.81 -92.54 -99.25
C SER A 292 -84.79 -91.76 -100.13
N GLN A 293 -84.37 -90.61 -100.67
CA GLN A 293 -85.16 -89.84 -101.64
C GLN A 293 -85.41 -90.63 -102.93
N GLY A 294 -84.40 -91.34 -103.46
CA GLY A 294 -84.56 -92.24 -104.61
C GLY A 294 -85.51 -93.42 -104.33
N LEU A 295 -85.46 -93.99 -103.12
CA LEU A 295 -86.41 -95.00 -102.66
C LEU A 295 -87.83 -94.42 -102.53
N SER A 296 -87.99 -93.20 -102.04
CA SER A 296 -89.28 -92.52 -101.96
C SER A 296 -89.87 -92.26 -103.37
N GLN A 297 -89.04 -91.85 -104.33
CA GLN A 297 -89.45 -91.76 -105.74
C GLN A 297 -89.82 -93.12 -106.33
N ALA A 298 -89.07 -94.18 -106.03
CA ALA A 298 -89.40 -95.54 -106.44
C ALA A 298 -90.70 -96.05 -105.79
N VAL A 299 -90.98 -95.70 -104.53
CA VAL A 299 -92.25 -95.97 -103.84
C VAL A 299 -93.41 -95.21 -104.47
N ASN A 300 -93.21 -93.97 -104.92
CA ASN A 300 -94.24 -93.21 -105.64
C ASN A 300 -94.51 -93.79 -107.04
N GLN A 301 -93.47 -94.26 -107.75
CA GLN A 301 -93.64 -95.00 -109.02
C GLN A 301 -94.26 -96.39 -108.81
N LEU A 302 -93.98 -97.05 -107.69
CA LEU A 302 -94.66 -98.27 -107.29
C LEU A 302 -96.13 -97.97 -106.99
N ASN A 303 -96.47 -96.94 -106.21
CA ASN A 303 -97.86 -96.56 -105.94
C ASN A 303 -98.66 -96.24 -107.21
N SER A 304 -98.05 -95.61 -108.23
CA SER A 304 -98.74 -95.39 -109.51
C SER A 304 -98.95 -96.69 -110.31
N LYS A 305 -98.07 -97.68 -110.18
CA LYS A 305 -98.29 -99.05 -110.71
C LYS A 305 -99.24 -99.88 -109.85
N THR A 306 -99.27 -99.69 -108.54
CA THR A 306 -100.17 -100.34 -107.60
C THR A 306 -101.59 -99.87 -107.82
N GLY A 307 -101.82 -98.58 -108.09
CA GLY A 307 -103.13 -98.07 -108.54
C GLY A 307 -103.65 -98.75 -109.82
N ALA A 308 -102.75 -99.20 -110.70
CA ALA A 308 -103.08 -99.96 -111.91
C ALA A 308 -103.14 -101.49 -111.73
N LEU A 309 -102.84 -102.01 -110.53
CA LEU A 309 -102.86 -103.45 -110.18
C LEU A 309 -103.84 -103.79 -109.04
N GLN A 310 -104.26 -102.79 -108.26
CA GLN A 310 -105.19 -102.95 -107.13
C GLN A 310 -106.64 -103.21 -107.56
N GLU A 311 -106.96 -103.07 -108.84
CA GLU A 311 -108.20 -103.58 -109.43
C GLU A 311 -108.15 -105.09 -109.75
N ARG A 312 -106.99 -105.75 -109.58
CA ARG A 312 -106.77 -107.15 -110.01
C ARG A 312 -106.25 -108.13 -108.96
N SER A 313 -106.06 -107.70 -107.71
CA SER A 313 -105.42 -108.53 -106.66
C SER A 313 -106.17 -108.56 -105.33
N ASN A 314 -107.50 -108.60 -105.38
CA ASN A 314 -108.37 -108.75 -104.20
C ASN A 314 -108.51 -110.21 -103.73
N GLN A 315 -107.47 -111.03 -103.87
CA GLN A 315 -107.43 -112.40 -103.37
C GLN A 315 -106.09 -112.73 -102.68
N GLN A 316 -106.23 -113.05 -101.38
CA GLN A 316 -105.47 -114.08 -100.65
C GLN A 316 -104.13 -113.69 -99.99
N GLU A 317 -104.25 -113.03 -98.84
CA GLU A 317 -103.81 -113.48 -97.49
C GLU A 317 -103.03 -114.82 -97.38
N GLN A 318 -102.08 -115.07 -96.45
CA GLN A 318 -101.66 -114.43 -95.17
C GLN A 318 -100.30 -115.04 -94.70
N GLY A 319 -99.60 -114.46 -93.71
CA GLY A 319 -98.45 -115.12 -93.01
C GLY A 319 -97.62 -114.19 -92.07
N ILE A 320 -97.32 -114.60 -90.83
CA ILE A 320 -96.99 -113.69 -89.68
C ILE A 320 -95.69 -114.06 -88.87
N ALA A 321 -94.96 -113.03 -88.37
CA ALA A 321 -93.96 -112.95 -87.25
C ALA A 321 -92.61 -113.75 -87.33
N SER A 322 -91.51 -113.53 -86.56
CA SER A 322 -91.28 -113.01 -85.17
C SER A 322 -89.75 -112.66 -84.87
N VAL A 323 -89.36 -111.78 -83.90
CA VAL A 323 -88.68 -111.99 -82.54
C VAL A 323 -87.14 -112.33 -82.49
N ILE A 324 -86.24 -111.93 -81.54
CA ILE A 324 -85.99 -110.71 -80.67
C ILE A 324 -84.61 -110.79 -79.88
N GLN A 325 -84.10 -109.69 -79.25
CA GLN A 325 -83.00 -109.57 -78.19
C GLN A 325 -81.48 -109.81 -78.56
N ASP A 326 -80.43 -109.48 -77.76
CA ASP A 326 -80.24 -109.35 -76.27
C ASP A 326 -79.08 -108.40 -75.76
N GLU A 327 -78.72 -108.44 -74.45
CA GLU A 327 -78.08 -107.39 -73.60
C GLU A 327 -76.82 -107.85 -72.75
N ARG A 328 -76.04 -106.89 -72.15
CA ARG A 328 -75.40 -106.88 -70.77
C ARG A 328 -73.90 -106.49 -70.64
N HIS A 329 -73.54 -105.54 -69.75
CA HIS A 329 -72.21 -105.46 -69.06
C HIS A 329 -72.13 -104.41 -67.91
N HIS A 330 -72.17 -104.82 -66.63
CA HIS A 330 -71.91 -103.93 -65.46
C HIS A 330 -71.29 -104.66 -64.23
N PHE A 331 -69.95 -104.79 -64.14
CA PHE A 331 -69.29 -105.26 -62.90
C PHE A 331 -67.83 -104.78 -62.67
N LYS A 332 -67.39 -103.66 -63.27
CA LYS A 332 -65.99 -103.16 -63.12
C LYS A 332 -65.80 -101.82 -62.38
N MET A 333 -66.87 -101.12 -62.01
CA MET A 333 -66.78 -99.73 -61.50
C MET A 333 -66.55 -99.58 -59.98
N LEU A 334 -66.61 -100.64 -59.17
CA LEU A 334 -66.50 -100.54 -57.70
C LEU A 334 -65.08 -100.70 -57.14
N GLY A 335 -64.10 -101.18 -57.93
CA GLY A 335 -62.72 -101.38 -57.45
C GLY A 335 -61.85 -100.12 -57.42
N ILE A 336 -62.14 -99.14 -58.30
CA ILE A 336 -61.26 -97.97 -58.51
C ILE A 336 -61.51 -96.88 -57.46
N SER A 337 -62.73 -96.74 -56.94
CA SER A 337 -63.09 -95.72 -55.94
C SER A 337 -62.41 -95.96 -54.59
N LEU A 338 -62.26 -97.22 -54.16
CA LEU A 338 -61.68 -97.56 -52.87
C LEU A 338 -60.18 -97.20 -52.77
N ILE A 339 -59.44 -97.34 -53.87
CA ILE A 339 -58.00 -97.04 -53.92
C ILE A 339 -57.73 -95.53 -53.82
N LEU A 340 -58.57 -94.70 -54.46
CA LEU A 340 -58.44 -93.23 -54.41
C LEU A 340 -58.66 -92.67 -52.99
N VAL A 341 -59.57 -93.25 -52.21
CA VAL A 341 -59.84 -92.82 -50.83
C VAL A 341 -58.64 -93.09 -49.91
N VAL A 342 -58.01 -94.26 -50.03
CA VAL A 342 -56.81 -94.61 -49.23
C VAL A 342 -55.63 -93.69 -49.55
N LEU A 343 -55.45 -93.35 -50.83
CA LEU A 343 -54.38 -92.45 -51.29
C LEU A 343 -54.56 -91.01 -50.75
N ALA A 344 -55.80 -90.51 -50.72
CA ALA A 344 -56.11 -89.19 -50.15
C ALA A 344 -55.80 -89.09 -48.64
N VAL A 345 -56.09 -90.13 -47.87
CA VAL A 345 -55.81 -90.17 -46.41
C VAL A 345 -54.31 -90.17 -46.12
N ALA A 346 -53.49 -90.87 -46.93
CA ALA A 346 -52.03 -90.88 -46.79
C ALA A 346 -51.39 -89.51 -47.08
N VAL A 347 -51.88 -88.80 -48.11
CA VAL A 347 -51.42 -87.44 -48.45
C VAL A 347 -51.82 -86.43 -47.36
N PHE A 348 -53.04 -86.54 -46.82
CA PHE A 348 -53.48 -85.64 -45.74
C PHE A 348 -52.68 -85.84 -44.43
N SER A 349 -52.39 -87.09 -44.07
CA SER A 349 -51.63 -87.44 -42.86
C SER A 349 -50.18 -86.94 -42.91
N SER A 350 -49.52 -87.08 -44.06
CA SER A 350 -48.15 -86.58 -44.27
C SER A 350 -48.08 -85.04 -44.30
N TYR A 351 -49.11 -84.36 -44.82
CA TYR A 351 -49.22 -82.90 -44.80
C TYR A 351 -49.36 -82.34 -43.36
N GLN A 352 -50.21 -82.95 -42.53
CA GLN A 352 -50.36 -82.59 -41.11
C GLN A 352 -49.03 -82.70 -40.35
N GLN A 353 -48.31 -83.82 -40.51
CA GLN A 353 -47.06 -84.05 -39.78
C GLN A 353 -45.92 -83.12 -40.21
N TYR A 354 -45.92 -82.65 -41.47
CA TYR A 354 -44.99 -81.61 -41.94
C TYR A 354 -45.27 -80.24 -41.29
N ARG A 355 -46.54 -79.88 -41.09
CA ARG A 355 -46.93 -78.61 -40.45
C ARG A 355 -46.48 -78.55 -38.99
N TRP A 356 -46.73 -79.61 -38.22
CA TRP A 356 -46.36 -79.69 -36.80
C TRP A 356 -44.84 -79.58 -36.57
N TYR A 357 -44.01 -80.05 -37.51
CA TYR A 357 -42.56 -79.93 -37.44
C TYR A 357 -42.03 -78.51 -37.80
N GLN A 358 -42.83 -77.68 -38.47
CA GLN A 358 -42.51 -76.27 -38.75
C GLN A 358 -42.83 -75.36 -37.56
N GLU A 359 -43.96 -75.55 -36.87
CA GLU A 359 -44.36 -74.75 -35.72
C GLU A 359 -43.35 -74.85 -34.56
N ASN A 360 -42.90 -76.06 -34.22
CA ASN A 360 -41.86 -76.28 -33.19
C ASN A 360 -40.52 -75.56 -33.48
N LYS A 361 -40.21 -75.24 -34.74
CA LYS A 361 -39.01 -74.47 -35.14
C LYS A 361 -39.22 -72.95 -35.19
N LEU A 362 -40.45 -72.48 -35.00
CA LEU A 362 -40.77 -71.07 -34.85
C LEU A 362 -40.71 -70.70 -33.36
N ASP A 363 -41.34 -71.50 -32.49
CA ASP A 363 -41.39 -71.26 -31.05
C ASP A 363 -40.00 -71.24 -30.40
N GLN A 364 -39.09 -72.15 -30.78
CA GLN A 364 -37.70 -72.11 -30.31
C GLN A 364 -36.96 -70.81 -30.70
N ARG A 365 -37.26 -70.24 -31.87
CA ARG A 365 -36.63 -68.98 -32.31
C ARG A 365 -37.22 -67.78 -31.59
N VAL A 366 -38.53 -67.76 -31.35
CA VAL A 366 -39.19 -66.72 -30.55
C VAL A 366 -38.66 -66.73 -29.12
N ALA A 367 -38.53 -67.91 -28.48
CA ALA A 367 -37.98 -68.04 -27.13
C ALA A 367 -36.54 -67.50 -27.02
N GLN A 368 -35.63 -67.90 -27.92
CA GLN A 368 -34.25 -67.39 -27.94
C GLN A 368 -34.19 -65.87 -28.16
N GLN A 369 -35.14 -65.30 -28.92
CA GLN A 369 -35.20 -63.87 -29.18
C GLN A 369 -35.68 -63.06 -27.96
N PHE A 370 -36.51 -63.65 -27.10
CA PHE A 370 -36.88 -63.04 -25.80
C PHE A 370 -35.71 -63.04 -24.81
N ASP A 371 -34.96 -64.14 -24.68
CA ASP A 371 -33.79 -64.20 -23.78
C ASP A 371 -32.69 -63.21 -24.17
N LEU A 372 -32.42 -63.06 -25.47
CA LEU A 372 -31.47 -62.06 -26.00
C LEU A 372 -31.91 -60.63 -25.67
N ASN A 373 -33.20 -60.29 -25.86
CA ASN A 373 -33.73 -58.98 -25.52
C ASN A 373 -33.68 -58.71 -24.01
N ALA A 374 -33.97 -59.72 -23.17
CA ALA A 374 -33.91 -59.60 -21.71
C ALA A 374 -32.46 -59.34 -21.23
N GLN A 375 -31.48 -60.08 -21.74
CA GLN A 375 -30.06 -59.82 -21.44
C GLN A 375 -29.62 -58.44 -21.92
N GLN A 376 -30.06 -57.99 -23.09
CA GLN A 376 -29.72 -56.67 -23.64
C GLN A 376 -30.30 -55.53 -22.78
N GLN A 377 -31.51 -55.68 -22.24
CA GLN A 377 -32.10 -54.71 -21.30
C GLN A 377 -31.33 -54.64 -19.97
N VAL A 378 -30.93 -55.78 -19.40
CA VAL A 378 -30.15 -55.81 -18.15
C VAL A 378 -28.77 -55.18 -18.34
N ALA A 379 -28.08 -55.46 -19.45
CA ALA A 379 -26.79 -54.85 -19.78
C ALA A 379 -26.90 -53.33 -19.97
N MET A 380 -27.97 -52.86 -20.64
CA MET A 380 -28.24 -51.43 -20.83
C MET A 380 -28.56 -50.73 -19.50
N ALA A 381 -29.32 -51.36 -18.60
CA ALA A 381 -29.60 -50.81 -17.27
C ALA A 381 -28.32 -50.64 -16.42
N GLN A 382 -27.37 -51.59 -16.50
CA GLN A 382 -26.08 -51.49 -15.83
C GLN A 382 -25.20 -50.36 -16.42
N GLN A 383 -25.23 -50.14 -17.74
CA GLN A 383 -24.57 -48.99 -18.36
C GLN A 383 -25.17 -47.65 -17.90
N VAL A 384 -26.50 -47.53 -17.83
CA VAL A 384 -27.15 -46.31 -17.35
C VAL A 384 -26.79 -46.02 -15.90
N ALA A 385 -26.81 -47.02 -15.02
CA ALA A 385 -26.44 -46.86 -13.61
C ALA A 385 -24.98 -46.38 -13.42
N SER A 386 -24.03 -46.98 -14.15
CA SER A 386 -22.62 -46.60 -14.08
C SER A 386 -22.33 -45.21 -14.66
N LEU A 387 -22.97 -44.82 -15.77
CA LEU A 387 -22.92 -43.45 -16.30
C LEU A 387 -23.49 -42.44 -15.31
N GLN A 388 -24.61 -42.76 -14.64
CA GLN A 388 -25.23 -41.87 -13.66
C GLN A 388 -24.36 -41.69 -12.41
N GLN A 389 -23.63 -42.73 -12.00
CA GLN A 389 -22.64 -42.65 -10.93
C GLN A 389 -21.39 -41.84 -11.32
N GLN A 390 -20.90 -41.96 -12.56
CA GLN A 390 -19.84 -41.09 -13.06
C GLN A 390 -20.27 -39.61 -13.11
N LEU A 391 -21.49 -39.34 -13.57
CA LEU A 391 -22.03 -37.99 -13.67
C LEU A 391 -22.19 -37.33 -12.28
N SER A 392 -22.57 -38.09 -11.25
CA SER A 392 -22.68 -37.57 -9.87
C SER A 392 -21.30 -37.27 -9.28
N ALA A 393 -20.30 -38.13 -9.50
CA ALA A 393 -18.92 -37.89 -9.09
C ALA A 393 -18.31 -36.66 -9.80
N GLN A 394 -18.59 -36.48 -11.10
CA GLN A 394 -18.12 -35.32 -11.86
C GLN A 394 -18.77 -34.02 -11.40
N ARG A 395 -20.06 -34.03 -11.05
CA ARG A 395 -20.75 -32.87 -10.44
C ARG A 395 -20.16 -32.51 -9.07
N ALA A 396 -19.88 -33.50 -8.23
CA ALA A 396 -19.26 -33.27 -6.91
C ALA A 396 -17.86 -32.65 -7.06
N ALA A 397 -17.04 -33.13 -8.00
CA ALA A 397 -15.74 -32.56 -8.32
C ALA A 397 -15.85 -31.12 -8.87
N ALA A 398 -16.84 -30.84 -9.72
CA ALA A 398 -17.08 -29.49 -10.23
C ALA A 398 -17.48 -28.51 -9.11
N SER A 399 -18.34 -28.91 -8.17
CA SER A 399 -18.68 -28.07 -7.01
C SER A 399 -17.50 -27.82 -6.07
N ALA A 400 -16.61 -28.80 -5.89
CA ALA A 400 -15.39 -28.62 -5.10
C ALA A 400 -14.43 -27.62 -5.76
N HIS A 401 -14.21 -27.74 -7.08
CA HIS A 401 -13.42 -26.76 -7.83
C HIS A 401 -14.01 -25.35 -7.81
N GLN A 402 -15.34 -25.21 -7.78
CA GLN A 402 -15.99 -23.91 -7.67
C GLN A 402 -15.77 -23.28 -6.28
N GLN A 403 -15.86 -24.07 -5.20
CA GLN A 403 -15.53 -23.61 -3.84
C GLN A 403 -14.06 -23.20 -3.70
N ASP A 404 -13.12 -23.99 -4.25
CA ASP A 404 -11.70 -23.63 -4.29
C ASP A 404 -11.45 -22.32 -5.06
N SER A 405 -12.15 -22.11 -6.18
CA SER A 405 -12.06 -20.88 -6.98
C SER A 405 -12.55 -19.65 -6.20
N GLU A 406 -13.68 -19.78 -5.48
CA GLU A 406 -14.22 -18.71 -4.63
C GLU A 406 -13.29 -18.40 -3.44
N ALA A 407 -12.72 -19.43 -2.79
CA ALA A 407 -11.73 -19.26 -1.72
C ALA A 407 -10.45 -18.57 -2.23
N MET A 408 -9.95 -18.96 -3.41
CA MET A 408 -8.79 -18.32 -4.04
C MET A 408 -9.08 -16.86 -4.43
N ALA A 409 -10.28 -16.55 -4.93
CA ALA A 409 -10.69 -15.18 -5.24
C ALA A 409 -10.74 -14.30 -3.97
N GLN A 410 -11.18 -14.85 -2.83
CA GLN A 410 -11.13 -14.16 -1.54
C GLN A 410 -9.68 -13.91 -1.08
N GLN A 411 -8.79 -14.89 -1.20
CA GLN A 411 -7.36 -14.72 -0.88
C GLN A 411 -6.71 -13.63 -1.74
N VAL A 412 -6.97 -13.62 -3.05
CA VAL A 412 -6.48 -12.57 -3.98
C VAL A 412 -7.01 -11.19 -3.58
N LYS A 413 -8.26 -11.08 -3.11
CA LYS A 413 -8.83 -9.82 -2.61
C LYS A 413 -8.10 -9.33 -1.35
N VAL A 414 -7.83 -10.21 -0.39
CA VAL A 414 -7.08 -9.89 0.84
C VAL A 414 -5.63 -9.48 0.51
N LEU A 415 -4.97 -10.20 -0.40
CA LEU A 415 -3.63 -9.85 -0.89
C LEU A 415 -3.59 -8.46 -1.53
N LYS A 416 -4.56 -8.14 -2.41
CA LYS A 416 -4.67 -6.79 -2.99
C LYS A 416 -4.83 -5.72 -1.91
N GLN A 417 -5.69 -5.94 -0.91
CA GLN A 417 -5.87 -5.00 0.21
C GLN A 417 -4.57 -4.79 1.01
N LYS A 418 -3.83 -5.86 1.30
CA LYS A 418 -2.52 -5.77 1.95
C LYS A 418 -1.50 -5.00 1.12
N ILE A 419 -1.44 -5.23 -0.20
CA ILE A 419 -0.55 -4.49 -1.11
C ILE A 419 -0.91 -3.00 -1.15
N THR A 420 -2.20 -2.64 -1.22
CA THR A 420 -2.63 -1.24 -1.18
C THR A 420 -2.25 -0.58 0.15
N ARG A 421 -2.41 -1.28 1.29
CA ARG A 421 -2.02 -0.78 2.61
C ARG A 421 -0.50 -0.57 2.70
N LEU A 422 0.30 -1.57 2.33
CA LEU A 422 1.76 -1.48 2.31
C LEU A 422 2.26 -0.34 1.40
N LYS A 423 1.62 -0.12 0.24
CA LYS A 423 1.95 1.02 -0.62
C LYS A 423 1.70 2.35 0.11
N SER A 424 0.56 2.51 0.78
CA SER A 424 0.25 3.72 1.54
C SER A 424 1.21 3.94 2.71
N GLU A 425 1.57 2.88 3.44
CA GLU A 425 2.55 2.94 4.54
C GLU A 425 3.95 3.32 4.01
N LEU A 426 4.35 2.79 2.84
CA LEU A 426 5.60 3.15 2.17
C LEU A 426 5.63 4.61 1.69
N THR A 427 4.54 5.14 1.11
CA THR A 427 4.44 6.56 0.75
C THR A 427 4.56 7.45 2.00
N ASN A 428 3.81 7.15 3.07
CA ASN A 428 3.84 7.92 4.31
C ASN A 428 5.25 7.92 4.94
N MET A 429 5.95 6.78 4.91
CA MET A 429 7.34 6.70 5.38
C MET A 429 8.29 7.50 4.48
N GLY A 430 8.10 7.46 3.15
CA GLY A 430 8.85 8.28 2.20
C GLY A 430 8.70 9.78 2.46
N ASP A 431 7.47 10.27 2.60
CA ASP A 431 7.18 11.67 2.93
C ASP A 431 7.77 12.07 4.29
N SER A 432 7.73 11.18 5.29
CA SER A 432 8.31 11.40 6.61
C SER A 432 9.85 11.52 6.56
N VAL A 433 10.52 10.65 5.80
CA VAL A 433 11.98 10.66 5.60
C VAL A 433 12.42 11.88 4.80
N GLU A 434 11.73 12.22 3.70
CA GLU A 434 12.02 13.45 2.95
C GLU A 434 11.80 14.71 3.81
N SER A 435 10.79 14.73 4.68
CA SER A 435 10.53 15.84 5.60
C SER A 435 11.60 15.96 6.69
N LEU A 436 12.14 14.83 7.16
CA LEU A 436 13.26 14.79 8.10
C LEU A 436 14.54 15.32 7.46
N ASP A 437 14.91 14.86 6.26
CA ASP A 437 16.03 15.40 5.48
C ASP A 437 15.85 16.90 5.23
N GLY A 438 14.63 17.33 4.88
CA GLY A 438 14.25 18.73 4.76
C GLY A 438 14.52 19.58 6.01
N ARG A 439 14.21 19.07 7.22
CA ARG A 439 14.53 19.75 8.50
C ARG A 439 16.03 19.82 8.77
N VAL A 440 16.75 18.75 8.50
CA VAL A 440 18.21 18.67 8.70
C VAL A 440 18.91 19.68 7.77
N VAL A 441 18.57 19.69 6.48
CA VAL A 441 19.11 20.63 5.48
C VAL A 441 18.68 22.09 5.74
N ALA A 442 17.54 22.31 6.39
CA ALA A 442 17.12 23.65 6.83
C ALA A 442 17.86 24.16 8.08
N ILE A 443 18.67 23.33 8.75
CA ILE A 443 19.31 23.62 10.06
C ILE A 443 18.24 23.95 11.13
N ALA A 444 17.06 23.33 11.02
CA ALA A 444 15.90 23.57 11.88
C ALA A 444 15.32 22.26 12.44
N PRO A 445 16.12 21.41 13.13
CA PRO A 445 15.68 20.09 13.59
C PRO A 445 14.55 20.13 14.63
N LEU A 446 14.36 21.28 15.32
CA LEU A 446 13.35 21.48 16.36
C LEU A 446 12.07 22.18 15.85
N HIS A 447 12.01 22.60 14.58
CA HIS A 447 10.84 23.29 14.04
C HIS A 447 9.82 22.32 13.44
N GLN A 448 8.55 22.60 13.70
CA GLN A 448 7.44 21.76 13.27
C GLN A 448 6.97 22.13 11.86
N PHE A 449 6.79 21.11 11.01
CA PHE A 449 6.20 21.24 9.68
C PHE A 449 4.74 20.78 9.74
N GLY A 450 3.80 21.73 9.76
CA GLY A 450 2.37 21.41 9.84
C GLY A 450 1.96 20.82 11.19
N SER A 451 0.96 19.96 11.20
CA SER A 451 0.43 19.32 12.42
C SER A 451 1.30 18.17 12.94
N ASP A 452 1.88 17.40 12.01
CA ASP A 452 2.45 16.07 12.25
C ASP A 452 3.96 15.99 11.96
N ASN A 453 4.58 17.12 11.60
CA ASN A 453 5.97 17.24 11.13
C ASN A 453 6.22 16.63 9.73
N THR A 454 5.20 16.44 8.92
CA THR A 454 5.32 15.91 7.56
C THR A 454 4.87 16.95 6.53
N ILE A 455 5.53 16.96 5.38
CA ILE A 455 5.02 17.59 4.16
C ILE A 455 4.64 16.46 3.20
N HIS A 456 3.36 16.14 3.17
CA HIS A 456 2.84 15.01 2.40
C HIS A 456 2.97 15.20 0.89
N GLY A 457 3.07 14.09 0.17
CA GLY A 457 3.08 14.06 -1.29
C GLY A 457 1.68 14.24 -1.92
N PRO A 458 1.62 14.16 -3.26
CA PRO A 458 0.36 14.30 -4.00
C PRO A 458 -0.71 13.26 -3.63
N GLU A 459 -0.33 12.06 -3.16
CA GLU A 459 -1.29 11.03 -2.75
C GLU A 459 -2.17 11.47 -1.56
N TRP A 460 -1.64 12.28 -0.63
CA TRP A 460 -2.43 12.91 0.44
C TRP A 460 -3.37 13.99 -0.08
N LEU A 461 -2.94 14.81 -1.05
CA LEU A 461 -3.81 15.81 -1.68
C LEU A 461 -4.98 15.16 -2.44
N ALA A 462 -4.75 13.99 -3.03
CA ALA A 462 -5.79 13.20 -3.70
C ALA A 462 -6.81 12.59 -2.73
N SER A 463 -6.45 12.32 -1.47
CA SER A 463 -7.37 11.77 -0.46
C SER A 463 -8.23 12.82 0.26
N GLN A 464 -7.91 14.12 0.13
CA GLN A 464 -8.67 15.20 0.76
C GLN A 464 -10.08 15.39 0.16
N PRO A 465 -11.07 15.89 0.93
CA PRO A 465 -12.39 16.22 0.39
C PRO A 465 -12.31 17.32 -0.68
N SER A 466 -12.81 17.04 -1.89
CA SER A 466 -12.68 17.94 -3.05
C SER A 466 -13.46 19.26 -2.92
N ASN A 467 -14.46 19.30 -2.01
CA ASN A 467 -15.22 20.50 -1.64
C ASN A 467 -14.50 21.40 -0.62
N HIS A 468 -13.39 20.96 -0.03
CA HIS A 468 -12.56 21.78 0.85
C HIS A 468 -11.70 22.77 0.06
N TYR A 469 -11.05 23.67 0.78
CA TYR A 469 -10.12 24.68 0.27
C TYR A 469 -8.75 24.49 0.93
N ALA A 470 -7.68 24.76 0.21
CA ALA A 470 -6.33 24.79 0.74
C ALA A 470 -5.65 26.13 0.39
N ILE A 471 -4.56 26.45 1.07
CA ILE A 471 -3.76 27.65 0.77
C ILE A 471 -2.49 27.20 0.03
N ARG A 472 -2.34 27.60 -1.23
CA ARG A 472 -1.05 27.51 -1.92
C ARG A 472 -0.16 28.64 -1.41
N LEU A 473 0.86 28.31 -0.63
CA LEU A 473 1.76 29.26 0.05
C LEU A 473 2.83 29.82 -0.89
N ALA A 474 3.39 28.99 -1.75
CA ALA A 474 4.50 29.36 -2.63
C ALA A 474 4.57 28.46 -3.88
N ASN A 475 5.31 28.92 -4.89
CA ASN A 475 5.70 28.14 -6.07
C ASN A 475 7.22 28.27 -6.26
N VAL A 476 7.96 27.18 -6.09
CA VAL A 476 9.42 27.17 -5.99
C VAL A 476 10.07 26.20 -6.96
N ALA A 477 11.34 26.39 -7.30
CA ALA A 477 12.02 25.56 -8.31
C ALA A 477 12.48 24.18 -7.78
N ASN A 478 12.62 24.02 -6.46
CA ASN A 478 13.09 22.77 -5.85
C ASN A 478 12.48 22.53 -4.45
N LYS A 479 12.51 21.26 -3.98
CA LYS A 479 11.99 20.88 -2.65
C LYS A 479 12.72 21.57 -1.48
N GLN A 480 14.01 21.87 -1.61
CA GLN A 480 14.77 22.56 -0.55
C GLN A 480 14.25 23.98 -0.27
N GLN A 481 13.83 24.72 -1.30
CA GLN A 481 13.16 26.01 -1.13
C GLN A 481 11.79 25.86 -0.46
N LEU A 482 11.09 24.76 -0.72
CA LEU A 482 9.81 24.46 -0.07
C LEU A 482 9.99 24.23 1.43
N TYR A 483 10.99 23.46 1.87
CA TYR A 483 11.31 23.28 3.29
C TYR A 483 11.69 24.60 3.98
N LYS A 484 12.51 25.45 3.35
CA LYS A 484 12.87 26.78 3.88
C LYS A 484 11.66 27.73 4.03
N ILE A 485 10.62 27.52 3.23
CA ILE A 485 9.35 28.26 3.35
C ILE A 485 8.49 27.67 4.46
N ALA A 486 8.35 26.34 4.53
CA ALA A 486 7.63 25.66 5.61
C ALA A 486 8.22 26.03 6.99
N ASP A 487 9.54 26.03 7.12
CA ASP A 487 10.27 26.48 8.30
C ASP A 487 9.94 27.95 8.67
N ARG A 488 10.15 28.88 7.74
CA ARG A 488 9.89 30.33 7.94
C ARG A 488 8.46 30.61 8.41
N TYR A 489 7.48 29.86 7.92
CA TYR A 489 6.08 30.03 8.31
C TYR A 489 5.63 29.09 9.43
N GLY A 490 6.46 28.17 9.94
CA GLY A 490 6.06 27.07 10.85
C GLY A 490 5.32 27.52 12.12
N HIS A 491 5.59 28.73 12.62
CA HIS A 491 4.81 29.33 13.70
C HIS A 491 3.30 29.44 13.38
N TYR A 492 2.95 29.71 12.12
CA TYR A 492 1.58 29.91 11.63
C TYR A 492 0.93 28.64 11.03
N LEU A 493 1.72 27.62 10.72
CA LEU A 493 1.27 26.43 10.00
C LEU A 493 0.78 25.34 10.97
N LYS A 494 -0.45 25.50 11.47
CA LYS A 494 -1.12 24.62 12.47
C LYS A 494 -2.06 23.57 11.86
N GLN A 495 -1.80 23.20 10.61
CA GLN A 495 -2.55 22.23 9.81
C GLN A 495 -1.54 21.52 8.90
N ASP A 496 -1.94 20.38 8.34
CA ASP A 496 -1.07 19.55 7.51
C ASP A 496 -0.52 20.31 6.30
N LEU A 497 0.70 19.97 5.91
CA LEU A 497 1.38 20.52 4.74
C LEU A 497 1.46 19.44 3.67
N ALA A 498 1.39 19.86 2.41
CA ALA A 498 1.61 18.97 1.28
C ALA A 498 2.32 19.69 0.14
N TYR A 499 2.91 18.91 -0.78
CA TYR A 499 3.50 19.45 -2.00
C TYR A 499 2.83 18.90 -3.26
N LEU A 500 2.73 19.76 -4.27
CA LEU A 500 2.34 19.37 -5.63
C LEU A 500 3.47 19.72 -6.61
N LYS A 501 3.88 18.77 -7.45
CA LYS A 501 4.83 19.03 -8.54
C LYS A 501 4.06 19.46 -9.79
N SER A 502 4.33 20.66 -10.28
CA SER A 502 3.69 21.24 -11.47
C SER A 502 4.78 21.61 -12.49
N GLY A 503 5.07 20.68 -13.40
CA GLY A 503 6.21 20.78 -14.32
C GLY A 503 7.55 20.81 -13.57
N ASN A 504 8.35 21.86 -13.80
CA ASN A 504 9.65 22.07 -13.14
C ASN A 504 9.56 22.84 -11.80
N HIS A 505 8.36 23.01 -11.24
CA HIS A 505 8.16 23.72 -9.97
C HIS A 505 7.40 22.86 -8.96
N TYR A 506 7.62 23.15 -7.67
CA TYR A 506 6.92 22.58 -6.54
C TYR A 506 6.05 23.65 -5.88
N GLN A 507 4.79 23.32 -5.60
CA GLN A 507 3.83 24.17 -4.93
C GLN A 507 3.67 23.68 -3.49
N LEU A 508 3.87 24.56 -2.52
CA LEU A 508 3.58 24.27 -1.12
C LEU A 508 2.10 24.54 -0.85
N ILE A 509 1.38 23.51 -0.43
CA ILE A 509 -0.04 23.54 -0.10
C ILE A 509 -0.19 23.39 1.42
N TYR A 510 -1.11 24.12 2.02
CA TYR A 510 -1.35 24.14 3.46
C TYR A 510 -2.83 24.01 3.79
N GLY A 511 -3.12 23.02 4.64
CA GLY A 511 -4.42 22.76 5.26
C GLY A 511 -5.52 22.23 4.34
N SER A 512 -6.56 21.68 4.97
CA SER A 512 -7.78 21.19 4.35
C SER A 512 -8.98 21.86 5.04
N PHE A 513 -9.36 23.04 4.55
CA PHE A 513 -10.36 23.91 5.18
C PHE A 513 -11.76 23.68 4.61
N ASN A 514 -12.73 23.41 5.47
CA ASN A 514 -14.12 23.11 5.10
C ASN A 514 -14.82 24.22 4.27
N ASN A 515 -14.29 25.45 4.24
CA ASN A 515 -14.83 26.55 3.42
C ASN A 515 -13.78 27.63 3.15
N TYR A 516 -14.03 28.45 2.12
CA TYR A 516 -13.19 29.57 1.70
C TYR A 516 -12.92 30.59 2.83
N ARG A 517 -13.91 30.89 3.69
CA ARG A 517 -13.76 31.89 4.77
C ARG A 517 -12.74 31.43 5.82
N ALA A 518 -12.68 30.13 6.12
CA ALA A 518 -11.69 29.56 7.02
C ALA A 518 -10.28 29.68 6.42
N ALA A 519 -10.07 29.22 5.18
CA ALA A 519 -8.79 29.35 4.47
C ALA A 519 -8.34 30.82 4.33
N ALA A 520 -9.22 31.72 3.89
CA ALA A 520 -8.91 33.15 3.77
C ALA A 520 -8.62 33.82 5.12
N SER A 521 -9.10 33.27 6.23
CA SER A 521 -8.80 33.79 7.58
C SER A 521 -7.50 33.23 8.14
N ALA A 522 -7.14 31.98 7.83
CA ALA A 522 -5.82 31.43 8.11
C ALA A 522 -4.73 32.16 7.29
N MET A 523 -4.96 32.37 5.99
CA MET A 523 -4.06 33.10 5.10
C MET A 523 -3.79 34.54 5.58
N ARG A 524 -4.81 35.26 6.07
CA ARG A 524 -4.67 36.64 6.60
C ARG A 524 -3.90 36.73 7.92
N ARG A 525 -3.65 35.62 8.62
CA ARG A 525 -2.82 35.57 9.84
C ARG A 525 -1.33 35.37 9.54
N MET A 526 -0.99 35.01 8.31
CA MET A 526 0.39 34.84 7.89
C MET A 526 1.01 36.21 7.56
N PRO A 527 2.30 36.43 7.85
CA PRO A 527 2.97 37.67 7.48
C PRO A 527 2.99 37.81 5.95
N SER A 528 2.77 39.03 5.46
CA SER A 528 2.65 39.32 4.01
C SER A 528 3.91 38.85 3.28
N PRO A 529 3.80 37.89 2.35
CA PRO A 529 5.00 37.34 1.71
C PRO A 529 5.65 38.28 0.71
N ASP A 530 6.89 37.93 0.34
CA ASP A 530 7.60 38.50 -0.80
C ASP A 530 6.70 38.49 -2.04
N TYR A 531 6.72 39.56 -2.83
CA TYR A 531 5.79 39.83 -3.94
C TYR A 531 5.72 38.69 -4.98
N ARG A 532 6.79 37.89 -5.07
CA ARG A 532 6.90 36.74 -5.99
C ARG A 532 6.12 35.49 -5.55
N ASN A 533 5.78 35.36 -4.25
CA ASN A 533 5.11 34.20 -3.66
C ASN A 533 3.87 34.62 -2.85
N ARG A 534 2.92 35.29 -3.50
CA ARG A 534 1.64 35.64 -2.86
C ARG A 534 0.81 34.38 -2.61
N PRO A 535 0.36 34.09 -1.37
CA PRO A 535 -0.47 32.93 -1.09
C PRO A 535 -1.83 33.06 -1.76
N GLN A 536 -2.40 31.93 -2.16
CA GLN A 536 -3.71 31.89 -2.83
C GLN A 536 -4.57 30.79 -2.21
N VAL A 537 -5.81 31.13 -1.86
CA VAL A 537 -6.83 30.15 -1.48
C VAL A 537 -7.37 29.48 -2.74
N GLU A 538 -7.22 28.17 -2.83
CA GLU A 538 -7.69 27.36 -3.95
C GLU A 538 -8.60 26.25 -3.45
N GLN A 539 -9.61 25.88 -4.24
CA GLN A 539 -10.46 24.72 -3.93
C GLN A 539 -9.68 23.43 -4.20
N LEU A 540 -9.76 22.44 -3.31
CA LEU A 540 -9.01 21.19 -3.43
C LEU A 540 -9.33 20.42 -4.70
N ALA A 541 -10.57 20.44 -5.19
CA ALA A 541 -10.92 19.92 -6.53
C ALA A 541 -10.02 20.47 -7.66
N ARG A 542 -9.60 21.74 -7.61
CA ARG A 542 -8.70 22.35 -8.61
C ARG A 542 -7.23 21.99 -8.39
N ILE A 543 -6.85 21.58 -7.18
CA ILE A 543 -5.51 21.06 -6.88
C ILE A 543 -5.43 19.60 -7.35
N GLN A 544 -6.46 18.81 -7.04
CA GLN A 544 -6.62 17.41 -7.41
C GLN A 544 -6.66 17.19 -8.93
N ALA A 545 -7.28 18.10 -9.70
CA ALA A 545 -7.26 18.07 -11.16
C ALA A 545 -5.88 18.34 -11.82
N ARG A 546 -4.81 18.53 -11.01
CA ARG A 546 -3.42 18.72 -11.46
C ARG A 546 -2.47 17.63 -10.92
N ILE A 547 -3.01 16.63 -10.23
CA ILE A 547 -2.31 15.41 -9.78
C ILE A 547 -2.38 14.37 -10.90
#